data_AF-A0A166GHE9-F1
#
_entry.id   AF-A0A166GHE9-F1
#
_cell.length_a   1.000
_cell.length_b   1.000
_cell.length_c   1.000
_cell.angle_alpha   90.00
_cell.angle_beta   90.00
_cell.angle_gamma   90.00
#
_symmetry.space_group_name_H-M   'P 1'
#
loop_
_entity.id
_entity.type
_entity.pdbx_description
1 polymer ?
#
loop_
_entity_poly.entity_id
_entity_poly.type
_entity_poly.pdbx_seq_one_letter_code
_entity_poly.pdbx_strand_id
1 'polypeptide(L)'
;MASSRRRISMTPAFSELLLEGPSSAIEHLRSLYISRGSSILDPQDELVLVISQLSPHFCVRELGLDGDRASIADAMTLLRGEVWRACISCELLILLLEMTNDSLFSAQPQAWIVHVLTCLGGLLSALYLCAELQRQTNAEPGHPLPDQQQLEGMFALFHPTWQNLWAHIDDFLDPRCDVVGSPGLVLGLLVSISGDMQYLCGTVYMHMVASTEAKMRVLLDVDYIPVILFAWTHATLRGGSGNFKLRRVPALMQKYRNSVDEFNDSLALTDGSDVTKVSVSDKFDKAIFHIGSPQVVEAFRLVLDTKDWMVDEYLVEHLQELSVLLSPTLSHCSPLREAFWARPMTDALWAACKREQDHMAHLAHEANWRVHQTWCKLCCDLLG
;
A
#
# COMPACT_ATOMS: atom_id res chain seq x y z
N MET A 1 -43.48 -4.36 37.94
CA MET A 1 -42.84 -4.47 36.61
C MET A 1 -42.69 -3.06 36.05
N ALA A 2 -41.54 -2.42 36.32
CA ALA A 2 -41.23 -1.09 35.84
C ALA A 2 -40.14 -1.20 34.77
N SER A 3 -40.53 -0.91 33.53
CA SER A 3 -39.64 -0.80 32.37
C SER A 3 -38.76 0.43 32.55
N SER A 4 -37.54 0.22 33.04
CA SER A 4 -36.48 1.23 33.08
C SER A 4 -36.03 1.55 31.65
N ARG A 5 -36.65 2.58 31.06
CA ARG A 5 -36.13 3.25 29.86
C ARG A 5 -34.79 3.90 30.26
N ARG A 6 -33.68 3.22 29.98
CA ARG A 6 -32.36 3.85 29.99
C ARG A 6 -32.43 5.04 29.04
N ARG A 7 -32.27 6.25 29.59
CA ARG A 7 -31.97 7.43 28.80
C ARG A 7 -30.67 7.14 28.08
N ILE A 8 -30.71 7.08 26.76
CA ILE A 8 -29.54 7.20 25.90
C ILE A 8 -29.01 8.61 26.20
N SER A 9 -27.99 8.72 27.05
CA SER A 9 -27.24 9.97 27.13
C SER A 9 -26.60 10.14 25.77
N MET A 10 -26.89 11.25 25.09
CA MET A 10 -26.14 11.65 23.90
C MET A 10 -24.69 11.80 24.34
N THR A 11 -23.87 10.79 24.06
CA THR A 11 -22.43 10.92 24.05
C THR A 11 -22.12 12.09 23.11
N PRO A 12 -21.26 13.05 23.51
CA PRO A 12 -20.79 14.07 22.56
C PRO A 12 -20.31 13.38 21.29
N ALA A 13 -20.56 13.99 20.13
CA ALA A 13 -20.15 13.39 18.86
C ALA A 13 -18.64 13.12 18.95
N PHE A 14 -18.16 11.93 18.56
CA PHE A 14 -16.74 11.59 18.71
C PHE A 14 -15.82 12.59 17.97
N SER A 15 -16.33 13.25 16.93
CA SER A 15 -15.69 14.42 16.31
C SER A 15 -15.43 15.59 17.27
N GLU A 16 -16.31 15.87 18.22
CA GLU A 16 -16.10 16.90 19.27
C GLU A 16 -15.03 16.44 20.26
N LEU A 17 -15.07 15.16 20.68
CA LEU A 17 -14.02 14.58 21.54
C LEU A 17 -12.64 14.62 20.89
N LEU A 18 -12.56 14.38 19.58
CA LEU A 18 -11.31 14.42 18.82
C LEU A 18 -10.74 15.85 18.74
N LEU A 19 -11.59 16.88 18.77
CA LEU A 19 -11.17 18.28 18.76
C LEU A 19 -10.81 18.81 20.15
N GLU A 20 -11.55 18.41 21.19
CA GLU A 20 -11.35 18.89 22.56
C GLU A 20 -10.26 18.11 23.32
N GLY A 21 -10.06 16.83 22.99
CA GLY A 21 -9.15 15.93 23.69
C GLY A 21 -8.73 14.74 22.83
N PRO A 22 -7.91 14.93 21.79
CA PRO A 22 -7.59 13.89 20.81
C PRO A 22 -6.93 12.65 21.43
N SER A 23 -6.08 12.82 22.45
CA SER A 23 -5.50 11.69 23.18
C SER A 23 -6.56 10.87 23.91
N SER A 24 -7.50 11.52 24.61
CA SER A 24 -8.59 10.83 25.30
C SER A 24 -9.53 10.14 24.33
N ALA A 25 -9.77 10.72 23.16
CA ALA A 25 -10.55 10.09 22.09
C ALA A 25 -9.89 8.81 21.56
N ILE A 26 -8.57 8.81 21.35
CA ILE A 26 -7.82 7.63 20.91
C ILE A 26 -7.77 6.56 22.01
N GLU A 27 -7.60 6.94 23.28
CA GLU A 27 -7.69 5.98 24.40
C GLU A 27 -9.10 5.39 24.55
N HIS A 28 -10.15 6.17 24.26
CA HIS A 28 -11.52 5.65 24.19
C HIS A 28 -11.67 4.59 23.10
N LEU A 29 -11.15 4.87 21.89
CA LEU A 29 -11.12 3.88 20.81
C LEU A 29 -10.39 2.59 21.23
N ARG A 30 -9.23 2.70 21.88
CA ARG A 30 -8.47 1.55 22.40
C ARG A 30 -9.29 0.74 23.40
N SER A 31 -9.95 1.42 24.35
CA SER A 31 -10.82 0.79 25.35
C SER A 31 -11.97 0.03 24.70
N LEU A 32 -12.65 0.64 23.72
CA LEU A 32 -13.71 0.00 22.94
C LEU A 32 -13.17 -1.26 22.22
N TYR A 33 -12.02 -1.15 21.57
CA TYR A 33 -11.41 -2.29 20.87
C TYR A 33 -11.09 -3.47 21.81
N ILE A 34 -10.50 -3.19 22.97
CA ILE A 34 -10.17 -4.23 23.97
C ILE A 34 -11.43 -4.89 24.53
N SER A 35 -12.51 -4.13 24.72
CA SER A 35 -13.76 -4.63 25.31
C SER A 35 -14.65 -5.42 24.37
N ARG A 36 -14.47 -5.33 23.04
CA ARG A 36 -15.35 -5.94 22.03
C ARG A 36 -15.34 -7.48 22.02
N GLY A 37 -14.26 -8.11 22.49
CA GLY A 37 -14.01 -9.55 22.35
C GLY A 37 -13.81 -10.01 20.90
N SER A 38 -13.90 -11.32 20.63
CA SER A 38 -13.70 -11.90 19.29
C SER A 38 -15.05 -12.18 18.62
N SER A 39 -15.67 -11.15 18.04
CA SER A 39 -16.95 -11.26 17.34
C SER A 39 -17.03 -10.37 16.09
N ILE A 40 -18.00 -10.66 15.22
CA ILE A 40 -18.34 -9.79 14.08
C ILE A 40 -19.04 -8.55 14.63
N LEU A 41 -18.57 -7.38 14.20
CA LEU A 41 -19.06 -6.08 14.67
C LEU A 41 -20.44 -5.76 14.08
N ASP A 42 -21.33 -5.25 14.93
CA ASP A 42 -22.56 -4.61 14.48
C ASP A 42 -22.20 -3.26 13.81
N PRO A 43 -22.72 -2.93 12.61
CA PRO A 43 -22.51 -1.62 12.00
C PRO A 43 -22.92 -0.42 12.87
N GLN A 44 -23.78 -0.63 13.87
CA GLN A 44 -24.20 0.39 14.84
C GLN A 44 -23.39 0.35 16.15
N ASP A 45 -22.41 -0.54 16.27
CA ASP A 45 -21.51 -0.60 17.42
C ASP A 45 -20.73 0.70 17.56
N GLU A 46 -20.54 1.16 18.80
CA GLU A 46 -19.83 2.41 19.09
C GLU A 46 -18.42 2.41 18.51
N LEU A 47 -17.72 1.28 18.54
CA LEU A 47 -16.39 1.12 17.94
C LEU A 47 -16.39 1.42 16.44
N VAL A 48 -17.40 0.94 15.71
CA VAL A 48 -17.56 1.17 14.27
C VAL A 48 -17.85 2.63 13.98
N LEU A 49 -18.74 3.25 14.77
CA LEU A 49 -19.08 4.65 14.64
C LEU A 49 -17.86 5.55 14.91
N VAL A 50 -17.09 5.25 15.95
CA VAL A 50 -15.88 5.99 16.32
C VAL A 50 -14.83 5.93 15.19
N ILE A 51 -14.51 4.75 14.65
CA ILE A 51 -13.54 4.66 13.56
C ILE A 51 -14.04 5.35 12.28
N SER A 52 -15.36 5.29 12.02
CA SER A 52 -15.95 5.94 10.85
C SER A 52 -15.81 7.46 10.91
N GLN A 53 -15.85 8.05 12.10
CA GLN A 53 -15.64 9.49 12.33
C GLN A 53 -14.17 9.88 12.33
N LEU A 54 -13.27 8.94 12.65
CA LEU A 54 -11.83 9.17 12.59
C LEU A 54 -11.29 9.13 11.15
N SER A 55 -11.78 8.20 10.33
CA SER A 55 -11.25 7.97 8.97
C SER A 55 -11.20 9.19 8.04
N PRO A 56 -12.16 10.14 8.04
CA PRO A 56 -12.11 11.30 7.17
C PRO A 56 -10.93 12.24 7.48
N HIS A 57 -10.40 12.20 8.70
CA HIS A 57 -9.20 12.98 9.07
C HIS A 57 -7.92 12.43 8.42
N PHE A 58 -7.96 11.20 7.91
CA PHE A 58 -6.85 10.50 7.27
C PHE A 58 -7.09 10.24 5.77
N CYS A 59 -8.34 10.37 5.30
CA CYS A 59 -8.73 10.31 3.90
C CYS A 59 -8.57 11.68 3.22
N VAL A 60 -7.35 12.22 3.25
CA VAL A 60 -7.06 13.57 2.76
C VAL A 60 -6.23 13.48 1.49
N ARG A 61 -6.58 14.30 0.50
CA ARG A 61 -5.94 14.32 -0.83
C ARG A 61 -4.43 14.54 -0.74
N GLU A 62 -4.02 15.31 0.26
CA GLU A 62 -2.65 15.66 0.61
C GLU A 62 -1.80 14.43 0.94
N LEU A 63 -2.43 13.36 1.43
CA LEU A 63 -1.78 12.07 1.72
C LEU A 63 -1.83 11.12 0.51
N GLY A 64 -2.54 11.50 -0.54
CA GLY A 64 -2.65 10.80 -1.81
C GLY A 64 -3.44 9.49 -1.73
N LEU A 65 -4.44 9.44 -0.85
CA LEU A 65 -5.42 8.34 -0.80
C LEU A 65 -6.67 8.62 -1.64
N ASP A 66 -6.90 9.87 -2.06
CA ASP A 66 -8.05 10.33 -2.86
C ASP A 66 -7.63 11.04 -4.17
N GLY A 67 -6.94 10.32 -5.05
CA GLY A 67 -6.89 10.61 -6.49
C GLY A 67 -5.79 11.56 -6.96
N ASP A 68 -5.39 12.50 -6.12
CA ASP A 68 -4.42 13.54 -6.46
C ASP A 68 -3.01 13.24 -5.89
N ARG A 69 -1.99 13.89 -6.47
CA ARG A 69 -0.59 13.78 -6.00
C ARG A 69 -0.50 14.39 -4.61
N ALA A 70 0.09 13.66 -3.67
CA ALA A 70 0.35 14.15 -2.32
C ALA A 70 1.10 15.49 -2.34
N SER A 71 0.61 16.49 -1.62
CA SER A 71 1.27 17.79 -1.43
C SER A 71 2.04 17.75 -0.12
N ILE A 72 3.37 17.81 -0.21
CA ILE A 72 4.24 17.81 0.97
C ILE A 72 3.88 19.00 1.87
N ALA A 73 3.71 20.20 1.30
CA ALA A 73 3.41 21.41 2.08
C ALA A 73 2.09 21.31 2.86
N ASP A 74 1.05 20.76 2.24
CA ASP A 74 -0.26 20.63 2.88
C ASP A 74 -0.28 19.47 3.89
N ALA A 75 0.41 18.36 3.58
CA ALA A 75 0.65 17.29 4.54
C ALA A 75 1.38 17.81 5.80
N MET A 76 2.38 18.69 5.65
CA MET A 76 3.08 19.30 6.78
C MET A 76 2.17 20.16 7.67
N THR A 77 1.12 20.74 7.11
CA THR A 77 0.13 21.51 7.88
C THR A 77 -0.74 20.58 8.73
N LEU A 78 -1.16 19.45 8.16
CA LEU A 78 -1.90 18.41 8.88
C LEU A 78 -1.07 17.78 10.01
N LEU A 79 0.21 17.53 9.73
CA LEU A 79 1.20 16.96 10.67
C LEU A 79 1.56 17.88 11.85
N ARG A 80 1.17 19.16 11.82
CA ARG A 80 1.34 20.11 12.94
C ARG A 80 0.20 20.06 13.96
N GLY A 81 -0.92 19.43 13.60
CA GLY A 81 -2.13 19.40 14.41
C GLY A 81 -2.00 18.61 15.72
N GLU A 82 -2.90 18.90 16.67
CA GLU A 82 -2.99 18.17 17.94
C GLU A 82 -3.43 16.72 17.75
N VAL A 83 -4.26 16.47 16.73
CA VAL A 83 -4.68 15.12 16.33
C VAL A 83 -3.47 14.26 15.94
N TRP A 84 -2.54 14.79 15.14
CA TRP A 84 -1.32 14.07 14.77
C TRP A 84 -0.46 13.73 15.99
N ARG A 85 -0.22 14.73 16.86
CA ARG A 85 0.50 14.53 18.12
C ARG A 85 -0.12 13.41 18.97
N ALA A 86 -1.44 13.41 19.10
CA ALA A 86 -2.16 12.38 19.83
C ALA A 86 -2.04 10.99 19.18
N CYS A 87 -2.08 10.91 17.84
CA CYS A 87 -1.94 9.64 17.12
C CYS A 87 -0.59 8.97 17.38
N ILE A 88 0.48 9.77 17.43
CA ILE A 88 1.82 9.26 17.76
C ILE A 88 1.92 8.93 19.25
N SER A 89 1.50 9.83 20.15
CA SER A 89 1.65 9.62 21.60
C SER A 89 0.79 8.47 22.14
N CYS A 90 -0.40 8.24 21.57
CA CYS A 90 -1.31 7.18 21.97
C CYS A 90 -1.17 5.91 21.13
N GLU A 91 -0.10 5.81 20.32
CA GLU A 91 0.24 4.62 19.54
C GLU A 91 -0.90 4.12 18.65
N LEU A 92 -1.67 5.04 18.04
CA LEU A 92 -2.82 4.69 17.20
C LEU A 92 -2.41 3.76 16.04
N LEU A 93 -1.21 3.96 15.50
CA LEU A 93 -0.69 3.11 14.43
C LEU A 93 -0.53 1.65 14.87
N ILE A 94 -0.01 1.41 16.08
CA ILE A 94 0.10 0.06 16.65
C ILE A 94 -1.29 -0.55 16.82
N LEU A 95 -2.25 0.22 17.36
CA LEU A 95 -3.62 -0.24 17.53
C LEU A 95 -4.29 -0.64 16.20
N LEU A 96 -4.08 0.13 15.12
CA LEU A 96 -4.62 -0.17 13.80
C LEU A 96 -3.99 -1.43 13.18
N LEU A 97 -2.72 -1.69 13.45
CA LEU A 97 -2.06 -2.95 13.06
C LEU A 97 -2.64 -4.13 13.83
N GLU A 98 -2.86 -3.99 15.14
CA GLU A 98 -3.53 -5.01 15.96
C GLU A 98 -4.95 -5.30 15.45
N MET A 99 -5.70 -4.27 15.05
CA MET A 99 -7.01 -4.42 14.41
C MET A 99 -6.94 -5.21 13.10
N THR A 100 -5.94 -4.93 12.27
CA THR A 100 -5.73 -5.58 10.96
C THR A 100 -5.21 -7.01 11.11
N ASN A 101 -4.45 -7.29 12.17
CA ASN A 101 -3.93 -8.60 12.50
C ASN A 101 -4.97 -9.52 13.18
N ASP A 102 -6.18 -9.04 13.46
CA ASP A 102 -7.25 -9.88 13.97
C ASP A 102 -7.66 -10.94 12.94
N SER A 103 -7.78 -12.20 13.37
CA SER A 103 -8.18 -13.34 12.52
C SER A 103 -9.56 -13.19 11.88
N LEU A 104 -10.44 -12.36 12.45
CA LEU A 104 -11.77 -12.06 11.93
C LEU A 104 -11.79 -10.79 11.08
N PHE A 105 -10.67 -10.08 10.91
CA PHE A 105 -10.63 -8.79 10.22
C PHE A 105 -11.24 -8.86 8.81
N SER A 106 -10.88 -9.87 8.03
CA SER A 106 -11.41 -10.10 6.67
C SER A 106 -12.89 -10.52 6.63
N ALA A 107 -13.44 -10.95 7.76
CA ALA A 107 -14.85 -11.30 7.92
C ALA A 107 -15.70 -10.15 8.47
N GLN A 108 -15.09 -9.04 8.88
CA GLN A 108 -15.82 -7.87 9.40
C GLN A 108 -16.61 -7.16 8.29
N PRO A 109 -17.61 -6.32 8.66
CA PRO A 109 -18.30 -5.48 7.69
C PRO A 109 -17.33 -4.63 6.87
N GLN A 110 -17.57 -4.47 5.57
CA GLN A 110 -16.60 -3.80 4.70
C GLN A 110 -16.39 -2.33 5.07
N ALA A 111 -17.41 -1.64 5.59
CA ALA A 111 -17.25 -0.27 6.09
C ALA A 111 -16.19 -0.20 7.20
N TRP A 112 -16.19 -1.15 8.14
CA TRP A 112 -15.17 -1.26 9.19
C TRP A 112 -13.77 -1.43 8.58
N ILE A 113 -13.63 -2.40 7.65
CA ILE A 113 -12.35 -2.67 6.97
C ILE A 113 -11.85 -1.40 6.27
N VAL A 114 -12.71 -0.72 5.50
CA VAL A 114 -12.36 0.51 4.78
C VAL A 114 -11.93 1.61 5.75
N HIS A 115 -12.66 1.84 6.84
CA HIS A 115 -12.31 2.88 7.81
C HIS A 115 -10.99 2.59 8.53
N VAL A 116 -10.75 1.35 8.96
CA VAL A 116 -9.48 0.94 9.58
C VAL A 116 -8.31 1.11 8.60
N LEU A 117 -8.44 0.60 7.37
CA LEU A 117 -7.40 0.71 6.35
C LEU A 117 -7.16 2.17 5.91
N THR A 118 -8.20 3.00 5.92
CA THR A 118 -8.08 4.44 5.61
C THR A 118 -7.26 5.15 6.69
N CYS A 119 -7.58 4.91 7.97
CA CYS A 119 -6.78 5.43 9.08
C CYS A 119 -5.32 4.95 9.01
N LEU A 120 -5.13 3.64 8.80
CA LEU A 120 -3.79 3.03 8.71
C LEU A 120 -3.00 3.61 7.54
N GLY A 121 -3.60 3.64 6.34
CA GLY A 121 -2.99 4.18 5.13
C GLY A 121 -2.65 5.65 5.27
N GLY A 122 -3.50 6.46 5.89
CA GLY A 122 -3.25 7.89 6.06
C GLY A 122 -2.10 8.14 7.03
N LEU A 123 -2.06 7.46 8.18
CA LEU A 123 -0.95 7.58 9.12
C LEU A 123 0.38 7.14 8.50
N LEU A 124 0.40 6.02 7.77
CA LEU A 124 1.61 5.55 7.09
C LEU A 124 2.06 6.48 5.97
N SER A 125 1.12 7.01 5.19
CA SER A 125 1.40 8.02 4.16
C SER A 125 2.03 9.27 4.77
N ALA A 126 1.49 9.72 5.91
CA ALA A 126 1.99 10.88 6.62
C ALA A 126 3.42 10.64 7.16
N LEU A 127 3.67 9.48 7.77
CA LEU A 127 5.01 9.06 8.19
C LEU A 127 5.99 8.97 7.02
N TYR A 128 5.56 8.39 5.89
CA TYR A 128 6.34 8.31 4.65
C TYR A 128 6.78 9.70 4.19
N LEU A 129 5.86 10.66 4.15
CA LEU A 129 6.16 12.03 3.73
C LEU A 129 7.12 12.73 4.71
N CYS A 130 6.97 12.52 6.02
CA CYS A 130 7.91 13.03 7.01
C CYS A 130 9.32 12.48 6.78
N ALA A 131 9.45 11.16 6.61
CA ALA A 131 10.73 10.49 6.42
C ALA A 131 11.42 10.96 5.12
N GLU A 132 10.67 11.09 4.03
CA GLU A 132 11.20 11.59 2.76
C GLU A 132 11.69 13.04 2.89
N LEU A 133 10.93 13.91 3.56
CA LEU A 133 11.32 15.31 3.77
C LEU A 133 12.59 15.44 4.61
N GLN A 134 12.70 14.68 5.70
CA GLN A 134 13.91 14.66 6.55
C GLN A 134 15.15 14.26 5.74
N ARG A 135 15.01 13.22 4.91
CA ARG A 135 16.09 12.75 4.03
C ARG A 135 16.52 13.82 3.01
N GLN A 136 15.57 14.60 2.48
CA GLN A 136 15.87 15.64 1.49
C GLN A 136 16.50 16.90 2.09
N THR A 137 16.08 17.28 3.29
CA THR A 137 16.45 18.57 3.90
C THR A 137 17.58 18.46 4.91
N ASN A 138 17.92 17.25 5.38
CA ASN A 138 18.80 17.00 6.52
C ASN A 138 18.41 17.81 7.77
N ALA A 139 17.16 18.27 7.86
CA ALA A 139 16.66 19.07 8.96
C ALA A 139 16.09 18.18 10.05
N GLU A 140 16.20 18.63 11.31
CA GLU A 140 15.52 17.97 12.42
C GLU A 140 13.99 17.99 12.20
N PRO A 141 13.28 16.92 12.60
CA PRO A 141 11.84 16.89 12.50
C PRO A 141 11.22 18.01 13.33
N GLY A 142 10.53 18.95 12.67
CA GLY A 142 9.68 19.93 13.34
C GLY A 142 8.38 19.35 13.91
N HIS A 143 8.20 18.02 13.87
CA HIS A 143 6.95 17.29 14.12
C HIS A 143 7.22 16.02 14.92
N PRO A 144 6.26 15.54 15.74
CA PRO A 144 6.43 14.29 16.47
C PRO A 144 6.53 13.12 15.48
N LEU A 145 7.52 12.27 15.70
CA LEU A 145 7.70 10.99 15.03
C LEU A 145 7.66 9.89 16.09
N PRO A 146 7.31 8.64 15.70
CA PRO A 146 7.41 7.51 16.60
C PRO A 146 8.84 7.39 17.14
N ASP A 147 8.97 7.20 18.45
CA ASP A 147 10.28 6.92 19.04
C ASP A 147 10.77 5.50 18.69
N GLN A 148 11.99 5.16 19.11
CA GLN A 148 12.56 3.84 18.80
C GLN A 148 11.72 2.68 19.34
N GLN A 149 11.15 2.80 20.54
CA GLN A 149 10.34 1.75 21.15
C GLN A 149 9.03 1.56 20.38
N GLN A 150 8.39 2.66 19.99
CA GLN A 150 7.18 2.65 19.17
C GLN A 150 7.44 2.07 17.78
N LEU A 151 8.57 2.42 17.16
CA LEU A 151 8.99 1.80 15.90
C LEU A 151 9.18 0.30 16.08
N GLU A 152 9.94 -0.15 17.09
CA GLU A 152 10.14 -1.58 17.36
C GLU A 152 8.81 -2.34 17.54
N GLY A 153 7.87 -1.78 18.32
CA GLY A 153 6.53 -2.35 18.50
C GLY A 153 5.73 -2.40 17.19
N MET A 154 5.76 -1.34 16.40
CA MET A 154 5.13 -1.28 15.08
C MET A 154 5.68 -2.35 14.13
N PHE A 155 7.00 -2.46 13.98
CA PHE A 155 7.63 -3.42 13.08
C PHE A 155 7.47 -4.87 13.54
N ALA A 156 7.36 -5.12 14.85
CA ALA A 156 7.04 -6.44 15.39
C ALA A 156 5.65 -6.95 14.93
N LEU A 157 4.70 -6.04 14.69
CA LEU A 157 3.36 -6.37 14.20
C LEU A 157 3.30 -6.50 12.67
N PHE A 158 4.26 -5.96 11.92
CA PHE A 158 4.18 -5.92 10.45
C PHE A 158 4.18 -7.32 9.82
N HIS A 159 5.15 -8.15 10.17
CA HIS A 159 5.24 -9.48 9.61
C HIS A 159 3.96 -10.32 9.85
N PRO A 160 3.45 -10.48 11.09
CA PRO A 160 2.21 -11.23 11.30
C PRO A 160 1.00 -10.58 10.62
N THR A 161 0.93 -9.24 10.57
CA THR A 161 -0.18 -8.54 9.88
C THR A 161 -0.23 -8.87 8.39
N TRP A 162 0.91 -8.84 7.68
CA TRP A 162 0.95 -9.16 6.25
C TRP A 162 0.72 -10.65 5.98
N GLN A 163 1.21 -11.51 6.87
CA GLN A 163 0.92 -12.94 6.77
C GLN A 163 -0.57 -13.21 6.92
N ASN A 164 -1.24 -12.57 7.90
CA ASN A 164 -2.68 -12.69 8.10
C ASN A 164 -3.45 -12.13 6.89
N LEU A 165 -3.09 -10.92 6.43
CA LEU A 165 -3.70 -10.32 5.25
C LEU A 165 -3.55 -11.18 4.00
N TRP A 166 -2.37 -11.76 3.78
CA TRP A 166 -2.12 -12.66 2.66
C TRP A 166 -2.93 -13.95 2.76
N ALA A 167 -3.01 -14.56 3.95
CA ALA A 167 -3.78 -15.78 4.19
C ALA A 167 -5.28 -15.60 3.92
N HIS A 168 -5.78 -14.36 4.07
CA HIS A 168 -7.18 -13.98 3.90
C HIS A 168 -7.41 -13.06 2.69
N ILE A 169 -6.47 -12.98 1.75
CA ILE A 169 -6.52 -11.94 0.71
C ILE A 169 -7.73 -12.11 -0.25
N ASP A 170 -8.15 -13.35 -0.48
CA ASP A 170 -9.33 -13.70 -1.28
C ASP A 170 -10.64 -13.22 -0.64
N ASP A 171 -10.70 -13.09 0.68
CA ASP A 171 -11.90 -12.65 1.39
C ASP A 171 -12.28 -11.20 1.01
N PHE A 172 -11.31 -10.40 0.56
CA PHE A 172 -11.51 -9.03 0.06
C PHE A 172 -12.03 -8.98 -1.38
N LEU A 173 -12.07 -10.10 -2.10
CA LEU A 173 -12.70 -10.22 -3.41
C LEU A 173 -14.22 -10.47 -3.30
N ASP A 174 -14.72 -10.85 -2.13
CA ASP A 174 -16.14 -11.14 -1.93
C ASP A 174 -16.95 -9.82 -1.91
N PRO A 175 -17.95 -9.62 -2.79
CA PRO A 175 -18.80 -8.43 -2.81
C PRO A 175 -19.82 -8.41 -1.66
N ARG A 176 -19.37 -8.62 -0.41
CA ARG A 176 -20.22 -8.67 0.80
C ARG A 176 -20.81 -7.31 1.22
N CYS A 177 -20.86 -6.31 0.34
CA CYS A 177 -21.54 -5.04 0.60
C CYS A 177 -22.32 -4.49 -0.58
N ASP A 178 -23.38 -3.76 -0.23
CA ASP A 178 -24.24 -2.95 -1.10
C ASP A 178 -23.55 -1.69 -1.68
N VAL A 179 -22.22 -1.57 -1.58
CA VAL A 179 -21.46 -0.39 -2.04
C VAL A 179 -20.72 -0.74 -3.33
N VAL A 180 -21.17 -0.14 -4.44
CA VAL A 180 -20.53 -0.32 -5.76
C VAL A 180 -19.05 0.08 -5.69
N GLY A 181 -18.17 -0.82 -6.15
CA GLY A 181 -16.71 -0.58 -6.24
C GLY A 181 -15.92 -0.84 -4.94
N SER A 182 -16.58 -1.28 -3.88
CA SER A 182 -15.95 -1.45 -2.56
C SER A 182 -14.74 -2.40 -2.52
N PRO A 183 -14.69 -3.54 -3.26
CA PRO A 183 -13.49 -4.38 -3.28
C PRO A 183 -12.30 -3.63 -3.87
N GLY A 184 -12.52 -2.84 -4.93
CA GLY A 184 -11.47 -2.04 -5.57
C GLY A 184 -10.88 -0.99 -4.64
N LEU A 185 -11.70 -0.40 -3.77
CA LEU A 185 -11.24 0.55 -2.75
C LEU A 185 -10.35 -0.12 -1.70
N VAL A 186 -10.81 -1.24 -1.11
CA VAL A 186 -10.04 -2.00 -0.11
C VAL A 186 -8.69 -2.42 -0.68
N LEU A 187 -8.68 -3.01 -1.87
CA LEU A 187 -7.45 -3.43 -2.54
C LEU A 187 -6.55 -2.23 -2.88
N GLY A 188 -7.13 -1.11 -3.30
CA GLY A 188 -6.41 0.14 -3.47
C GLY A 188 -5.71 0.61 -2.17
N LEU A 189 -6.40 0.57 -1.03
CA LEU A 189 -5.82 0.91 0.26
C LEU A 189 -4.69 -0.05 0.65
N LEU A 190 -4.85 -1.35 0.42
CA LEU A 190 -3.80 -2.35 0.68
C LEU A 190 -2.53 -2.09 -0.15
N VAL A 191 -2.66 -1.65 -1.40
CA VAL A 191 -1.52 -1.21 -2.22
C VAL A 191 -0.83 -0.01 -1.58
N SER A 192 -1.58 1.02 -1.18
CA SER A 192 -1.00 2.22 -0.54
C SER A 192 -0.23 1.87 0.72
N ILE A 193 -0.88 1.13 1.62
CA ILE A 193 -0.32 0.71 2.89
C ILE A 193 0.96 -0.09 2.65
N SER A 194 0.91 -1.11 1.78
CA SER A 194 2.08 -1.95 1.50
C SER A 194 3.23 -1.17 0.89
N GLY A 195 2.95 -0.22 -0.01
CA GLY A 195 3.97 0.64 -0.62
C GLY A 195 4.63 1.59 0.38
N ASP A 196 3.85 2.27 1.22
CA ASP A 196 4.37 3.15 2.26
C ASP A 196 5.19 2.37 3.29
N MET A 197 4.71 1.20 3.69
CA MET A 197 5.44 0.34 4.61
C MET A 197 6.74 -0.17 4.04
N GLN A 198 6.76 -0.64 2.79
CA GLN A 198 7.99 -1.07 2.13
C GLN A 198 9.02 0.07 2.14
N TYR A 199 8.59 1.30 1.88
CA TYR A 199 9.47 2.46 1.98
C TYR A 199 9.95 2.70 3.42
N LEU A 200 9.05 2.73 4.40
CA LEU A 200 9.40 2.98 5.80
C LEU A 200 10.34 1.90 6.34
N CYS A 201 10.18 0.64 5.93
CA CYS A 201 11.11 -0.44 6.24
C CYS A 201 12.50 -0.15 5.65
N GLY A 202 12.57 0.15 4.35
CA GLY A 202 13.83 0.34 3.64
C GLY A 202 14.58 1.63 4.00
N THR A 203 13.88 2.66 4.49
CA THR A 203 14.46 3.98 4.75
C THR A 203 14.49 4.35 6.23
N VAL A 204 13.41 4.13 6.98
CA VAL A 204 13.37 4.52 8.40
C VAL A 204 13.91 3.40 9.28
N TYR A 205 13.37 2.20 9.15
CA TYR A 205 13.77 1.08 10.03
C TYR A 205 15.21 0.64 9.81
N MET A 206 15.63 0.50 8.55
CA MET A 206 17.01 0.14 8.22
C MET A 206 18.04 1.09 8.85
N HIS A 207 17.75 2.39 8.90
CA HIS A 207 18.68 3.36 9.45
C HIS A 207 18.56 3.54 10.97
N MET A 208 17.35 3.40 11.53
CA MET A 208 17.08 3.72 12.94
C MET A 208 17.05 2.51 13.88
N VAL A 209 16.79 1.29 13.37
CA VAL A 209 16.48 0.12 14.23
C VAL A 209 17.17 -1.18 13.79
N ALA A 210 17.22 -1.47 12.49
CA ALA A 210 17.86 -2.66 11.95
C ALA A 210 19.39 -2.48 11.85
N SER A 211 20.07 -2.59 12.99
CA SER A 211 21.54 -2.62 13.05
C SER A 211 22.14 -4.01 12.76
N THR A 212 21.32 -5.01 12.49
CA THR A 212 21.74 -6.42 12.35
C THR A 212 21.11 -7.09 11.13
N GLU A 213 21.86 -7.95 10.45
CA GLU A 213 21.44 -8.77 9.31
C GLU A 213 20.13 -9.55 9.58
N ALA A 214 19.98 -10.13 10.76
CA ALA A 214 18.78 -10.89 11.16
C ALA A 214 17.50 -10.03 11.11
N LYS A 215 17.59 -8.77 11.54
CA LYS A 215 16.45 -7.82 11.48
C LYS A 215 16.14 -7.40 10.03
N MET A 216 17.15 -7.29 9.17
CA MET A 216 16.95 -6.99 7.74
C MET A 216 16.24 -8.13 7.03
N ARG A 217 16.62 -9.38 7.32
CA ARG A 217 15.96 -10.58 6.79
C ARG A 217 14.47 -10.62 7.11
N VAL A 218 14.09 -10.35 8.37
CA VAL A 218 12.68 -10.33 8.79
C VAL A 218 11.84 -9.39 7.92
N LEU A 219 12.38 -8.22 7.53
CA LEU A 219 11.67 -7.28 6.66
C LEU A 219 11.53 -7.79 5.22
N LEU A 220 12.59 -8.41 4.70
CA LEU A 220 12.57 -8.95 3.35
C LEU A 220 11.68 -10.18 3.25
N ASP A 221 11.47 -10.91 4.33
CA ASP A 221 10.58 -12.08 4.39
C ASP A 221 9.09 -11.70 4.34
N VAL A 222 8.71 -10.47 4.72
CA VAL A 222 7.32 -10.00 4.67
C VAL A 222 6.72 -10.13 3.26
N ASP A 223 5.48 -10.60 3.17
CA ASP A 223 4.72 -10.82 1.94
C ASP A 223 4.22 -9.51 1.27
N TYR A 224 5.05 -8.45 1.21
CA TYR A 224 4.70 -7.19 0.54
C TYR A 224 4.40 -7.38 -0.95
N ILE A 225 5.28 -8.06 -1.69
CA ILE A 225 5.13 -8.26 -3.14
C ILE A 225 3.88 -9.05 -3.49
N PRO A 226 3.59 -10.20 -2.83
CA PRO A 226 2.35 -10.92 -3.12
C PRO A 226 1.10 -10.07 -2.89
N VAL A 227 1.04 -9.33 -1.75
CA VAL A 227 -0.09 -8.45 -1.44
C VAL A 227 -0.20 -7.31 -2.46
N ILE A 228 0.91 -6.64 -2.80
CA ILE A 228 0.91 -5.53 -3.78
C ILE A 228 0.44 -6.01 -5.15
N LEU A 229 1.00 -7.11 -5.66
CA LEU A 229 0.66 -7.60 -7.00
C LEU A 229 -0.81 -8.06 -7.07
N PHE A 230 -1.29 -8.79 -6.06
CA PHE A 230 -2.68 -9.21 -5.96
C PHE A 230 -3.62 -8.02 -5.88
N ALA A 231 -3.38 -7.11 -4.94
CA ALA A 231 -4.24 -5.98 -4.69
C ALA A 231 -4.27 -5.01 -5.88
N TRP A 232 -3.12 -4.73 -6.51
CA TRP A 232 -3.06 -3.90 -7.70
C TRP A 232 -3.78 -4.52 -8.89
N THR A 233 -3.58 -5.82 -9.13
CA THR A 233 -4.23 -6.54 -10.23
C THR A 233 -5.75 -6.47 -10.08
N HIS A 234 -6.27 -6.86 -8.92
CA HIS A 234 -7.72 -6.89 -8.70
C HIS A 234 -8.34 -5.50 -8.54
N ALA A 235 -7.63 -4.52 -7.96
CA ALA A 235 -8.09 -3.13 -7.95
C ALA A 235 -8.23 -2.59 -9.38
N THR A 236 -7.25 -2.87 -10.25
CA THR A 236 -7.29 -2.45 -11.66
C THR A 236 -8.47 -3.11 -12.40
N LEU A 237 -8.65 -4.42 -12.23
CA LEU A 237 -9.71 -5.18 -12.89
C LEU A 237 -11.12 -4.80 -12.41
N ARG A 238 -11.27 -4.39 -11.16
CA ARG A 238 -12.57 -4.10 -10.52
C ARG A 238 -12.90 -2.60 -10.44
N GLY A 239 -12.18 -1.76 -11.17
CA GLY A 239 -12.47 -0.33 -11.26
C GLY A 239 -12.12 0.45 -9.99
N GLY A 240 -11.09 0.02 -9.25
CA GLY A 240 -10.43 0.83 -8.23
C GLY A 240 -9.84 2.09 -8.85
N SER A 241 -10.65 3.13 -9.00
CA SER A 241 -10.26 4.46 -9.49
C SER A 241 -10.01 5.38 -8.31
N GLY A 242 -9.04 6.31 -8.45
CA GLY A 242 -8.83 7.36 -7.46
C GLY A 242 -7.74 7.09 -6.43
N ASN A 243 -6.85 6.11 -6.60
CA ASN A 243 -5.64 6.03 -5.79
C ASN A 243 -4.41 6.25 -6.67
N PHE A 244 -3.73 7.39 -6.50
CA PHE A 244 -2.55 7.73 -7.31
C PHE A 244 -1.39 6.75 -7.09
N LYS A 245 -1.32 6.08 -5.93
CA LYS A 245 -0.25 5.13 -5.62
C LYS A 245 -0.32 3.86 -6.45
N LEU A 246 -1.50 3.52 -7.01
CA LEU A 246 -1.62 2.43 -7.99
C LEU A 246 -0.72 2.65 -9.22
N ARG A 247 -0.42 3.91 -9.57
CA ARG A 247 0.48 4.26 -10.68
C ARG A 247 1.93 3.90 -10.41
N ARG A 248 2.31 3.83 -9.12
CA ARG A 248 3.70 3.62 -8.68
C ARG A 248 4.02 2.15 -8.39
N VAL A 249 3.05 1.25 -8.57
CA VAL A 249 3.23 -0.17 -8.23
C VAL A 249 4.41 -0.82 -8.96
N PRO A 250 4.61 -0.62 -10.28
CA PRO A 250 5.82 -1.10 -10.96
C PRO A 250 7.12 -0.58 -10.33
N ALA A 251 7.21 0.72 -10.04
CA ALA A 251 8.38 1.30 -9.37
C ALA A 251 8.62 0.71 -7.97
N LEU A 252 7.55 0.46 -7.21
CA LEU A 252 7.64 -0.15 -5.87
C LEU A 252 8.17 -1.58 -5.94
N MET A 253 7.68 -2.38 -6.90
CA MET A 253 8.15 -3.74 -7.13
C MET A 253 9.61 -3.78 -7.60
N GLN A 254 10.01 -2.85 -8.48
CA GLN A 254 11.40 -2.69 -8.87
C GLN A 254 12.30 -2.30 -7.69
N LYS A 255 11.88 -1.33 -6.87
CA LYS A 255 12.63 -0.91 -5.68
C LYS A 255 12.82 -2.08 -4.71
N TYR A 256 11.79 -2.92 -4.52
CA TYR A 256 11.90 -4.13 -3.68
C TYR A 256 12.95 -5.09 -4.22
N ARG A 257 12.92 -5.40 -5.52
CA ARG A 257 13.91 -6.29 -6.17
C ARG A 257 15.33 -5.78 -5.94
N ASN A 258 15.57 -4.49 -6.18
CA ASN A 258 16.88 -3.89 -5.96
C ASN A 258 17.33 -4.03 -4.50
N SER A 259 16.44 -3.82 -3.52
CA SER A 259 16.78 -4.00 -2.09
C SER A 259 17.09 -5.46 -1.74
N VAL A 260 16.44 -6.43 -2.38
CA VAL A 260 16.75 -7.86 -2.18
C VAL A 260 18.09 -8.22 -2.82
N ASP A 261 18.37 -7.70 -4.01
CA ASP A 261 19.64 -7.92 -4.70
C ASP A 261 20.81 -7.32 -3.90
N GLU A 262 20.69 -6.07 -3.45
CA GLU A 262 21.67 -5.41 -2.57
C GLU A 262 21.92 -6.21 -1.27
N PHE A 263 20.86 -6.73 -0.67
CA PHE A 263 20.97 -7.57 0.52
C PHE A 263 21.68 -8.90 0.21
N ASN A 264 21.27 -9.61 -0.84
CA ASN A 264 21.87 -10.89 -1.24
C ASN A 264 23.35 -10.73 -1.64
N ASP A 265 23.72 -9.62 -2.26
CA ASP A 265 25.11 -9.28 -2.59
C ASP A 265 25.93 -9.01 -1.33
N SER A 266 25.36 -8.31 -0.34
CA SER A 266 26.01 -8.09 0.96
C SER A 266 26.28 -9.40 1.71
N LEU A 267 25.37 -10.37 1.63
CA LEU A 267 25.55 -11.70 2.22
C LEU A 267 26.70 -12.46 1.56
N ALA A 268 26.82 -12.40 0.23
CA ALA A 268 27.84 -13.11 -0.52
C ALA A 268 29.28 -12.67 -0.17
N LEU A 269 29.44 -11.47 0.40
CA LEU A 269 30.72 -10.93 0.85
C LEU A 269 31.10 -11.39 2.27
N THR A 270 30.16 -12.00 3.01
CA THR A 270 30.37 -12.49 4.38
C THR A 270 30.63 -14.01 4.31
N ASP A 271 31.91 -14.37 4.14
CA ASP A 271 32.35 -15.77 4.02
C ASP A 271 31.80 -16.67 5.15
N GLY A 272 31.12 -17.76 4.78
CA GLY A 272 30.97 -18.94 5.65
C GLY A 272 29.61 -19.19 6.31
N SER A 273 28.54 -18.48 5.95
CA SER A 273 27.20 -18.77 6.47
C SER A 273 26.31 -19.43 5.39
N ASP A 274 25.69 -20.56 5.76
CA ASP A 274 24.78 -21.38 4.93
C ASP A 274 23.40 -20.69 4.79
N VAL A 275 23.46 -19.39 4.49
CA VAL A 275 22.35 -18.45 4.62
C VAL A 275 21.59 -18.42 3.31
N THR A 276 20.37 -18.99 3.32
CA THR A 276 19.49 -19.06 2.14
C THR A 276 19.22 -17.66 1.60
N LYS A 277 19.48 -17.43 0.31
CA LYS A 277 19.16 -16.18 -0.36
C LYS A 277 17.65 -15.95 -0.37
N VAL A 278 17.23 -14.69 -0.30
CA VAL A 278 15.83 -14.33 -0.50
C VAL A 278 15.51 -14.40 -1.98
N SER A 279 14.57 -15.27 -2.39
CA SER A 279 14.12 -15.40 -3.77
C SER A 279 12.95 -14.47 -4.03
N VAL A 280 13.16 -13.43 -4.87
CA VAL A 280 12.07 -12.56 -5.30
C VAL A 280 11.12 -13.30 -6.25
N SER A 281 11.66 -14.18 -7.11
CA SER A 281 10.86 -14.98 -8.04
C SER A 281 9.80 -15.82 -7.32
N ASP A 282 10.14 -16.42 -6.18
CA ASP A 282 9.19 -17.25 -5.41
C ASP A 282 7.98 -16.44 -4.93
N LYS A 283 8.20 -15.17 -4.57
CA LYS A 283 7.13 -14.25 -4.15
C LYS A 283 6.22 -13.87 -5.30
N PHE A 284 6.80 -13.59 -6.47
CA PHE A 284 6.02 -13.34 -7.69
C PHE A 284 5.25 -14.58 -8.09
N ASP A 285 5.89 -15.75 -8.13
CA ASP A 285 5.25 -17.02 -8.51
C ASP A 285 4.10 -17.37 -7.56
N LYS A 286 4.29 -17.23 -6.25
CA LYS A 286 3.22 -17.39 -5.23
C LYS A 286 2.01 -16.52 -5.53
N ALA A 287 2.24 -15.26 -5.91
CA ALA A 287 1.18 -14.31 -6.23
C ALA A 287 0.50 -14.62 -7.57
N ILE A 288 1.28 -14.88 -8.62
CA ILE A 288 0.78 -15.20 -9.97
C ILE A 288 0.00 -16.51 -9.97
N PHE A 289 0.44 -17.51 -9.20
CA PHE A 289 -0.31 -18.76 -9.00
C PHE A 289 -1.71 -18.48 -8.45
N HIS A 290 -1.80 -17.59 -7.47
CA HIS A 290 -3.04 -17.26 -6.79
C HIS A 290 -3.98 -16.40 -7.65
N ILE A 291 -3.44 -15.39 -8.34
CA ILE A 291 -4.20 -14.47 -9.20
C ILE A 291 -4.59 -15.12 -10.53
N GLY A 292 -3.68 -15.92 -11.10
CA GLY A 292 -3.76 -16.44 -12.46
C GLY A 292 -3.12 -15.50 -13.50
N SER A 293 -2.23 -16.06 -14.30
CA SER A 293 -1.48 -15.34 -15.35
C SER A 293 -2.36 -14.49 -16.30
N PRO A 294 -3.54 -14.95 -16.77
CA PRO A 294 -4.39 -14.13 -17.64
C PRO A 294 -4.91 -12.84 -16.99
N GLN A 295 -5.13 -12.85 -15.67
CA GLN A 295 -5.64 -11.68 -14.95
C GLN A 295 -4.55 -10.64 -14.72
N VAL A 296 -3.33 -11.08 -14.40
CA VAL A 296 -2.15 -10.20 -14.30
C VAL A 296 -1.94 -9.45 -15.61
N VAL A 297 -1.89 -10.17 -16.73
CA VAL A 297 -1.72 -9.57 -18.06
C VAL A 297 -2.88 -8.63 -18.41
N GLU A 298 -4.11 -8.99 -18.07
CA GLU A 298 -5.27 -8.12 -18.32
C GLU A 298 -5.21 -6.81 -17.54
N ALA A 299 -4.72 -6.82 -16.29
CA ALA A 299 -4.52 -5.60 -15.53
C ALA A 299 -3.51 -4.69 -16.23
N PHE A 300 -2.33 -5.19 -16.62
CA PHE A 300 -1.37 -4.41 -17.40
C PHE A 300 -1.98 -3.87 -18.69
N ARG A 301 -2.72 -4.70 -19.43
CA ARG A 301 -3.41 -4.30 -20.66
C ARG A 301 -4.36 -3.13 -20.40
N LEU A 302 -5.22 -3.23 -19.38
CA LEU A 302 -6.18 -2.18 -19.04
C LEU A 302 -5.49 -0.87 -18.67
N VAL A 303 -4.40 -0.92 -17.91
CA VAL A 303 -3.66 0.30 -17.55
C VAL A 303 -3.03 0.92 -18.81
N LEU A 304 -2.37 0.11 -19.64
CA LEU A 304 -1.79 0.55 -20.92
C LEU A 304 -2.84 1.02 -21.93
N ASP A 305 -4.08 0.57 -21.86
CA ASP A 305 -5.12 0.94 -22.81
C ASP A 305 -5.84 2.23 -22.38
N THR A 306 -6.22 2.30 -21.09
CA THR A 306 -7.25 3.24 -20.61
C THR A 306 -6.72 4.44 -19.81
N LYS A 307 -5.43 4.49 -19.47
CA LYS A 307 -4.93 5.49 -18.53
C LYS A 307 -4.13 6.59 -19.22
N ASP A 308 -4.64 7.82 -19.13
CA ASP A 308 -4.02 9.00 -19.75
C ASP A 308 -2.67 9.37 -19.12
N TRP A 309 -2.43 8.98 -17.87
CA TRP A 309 -1.15 9.21 -17.18
C TRP A 309 -0.04 8.23 -17.60
N MET A 310 -0.34 7.26 -18.47
CA MET A 310 0.62 6.25 -18.94
C MET A 310 1.55 6.82 -20.02
N VAL A 311 2.43 7.73 -19.61
CA VAL A 311 3.43 8.41 -20.43
C VAL A 311 4.75 8.55 -19.65
N ASP A 312 5.82 8.95 -20.32
CA ASP A 312 7.16 9.20 -19.77
C ASP A 312 7.70 8.03 -18.91
N GLU A 313 8.14 8.34 -17.68
CA GLU A 313 8.70 7.40 -16.72
C GLU A 313 7.70 6.31 -16.33
N TYR A 314 6.39 6.62 -16.23
CA TYR A 314 5.38 5.64 -15.87
C TYR A 314 5.25 4.54 -16.93
N LEU A 315 5.28 4.92 -18.21
CA LEU A 315 5.25 3.94 -19.30
C LEU A 315 6.48 3.05 -19.25
N VAL A 316 7.67 3.64 -19.08
CA VAL A 316 8.93 2.88 -18.95
C VAL A 316 8.86 1.89 -17.79
N GLU A 317 8.44 2.32 -16.60
CA GLU A 317 8.35 1.47 -15.41
C GLU A 317 7.37 0.29 -15.63
N HIS A 318 6.22 0.53 -16.26
CA HIS A 318 5.24 -0.53 -16.55
C HIS A 318 5.77 -1.54 -17.56
N LEU A 319 6.45 -1.08 -18.63
CA LEU A 319 7.06 -1.95 -19.63
C LEU A 319 8.22 -2.77 -19.05
N GLN A 320 9.05 -2.16 -18.19
CA GLN A 320 10.12 -2.87 -17.47
C GLN A 320 9.56 -3.97 -16.59
N GLU A 321 8.53 -3.67 -15.80
CA GLU A 321 7.91 -4.67 -14.93
C GLU A 321 7.30 -5.80 -15.75
N LEU A 322 6.59 -5.48 -16.83
CA LEU A 322 6.03 -6.50 -17.72
C LEU A 322 7.13 -7.39 -18.32
N SER A 323 8.27 -6.82 -18.68
CA SER A 323 9.42 -7.59 -19.19
C SER A 323 9.97 -8.56 -18.13
N VAL A 324 10.07 -8.11 -16.87
CA VAL A 324 10.46 -8.98 -15.74
C VAL A 324 9.45 -10.11 -15.54
N LEU A 325 8.15 -9.82 -15.57
CA LEU A 325 7.09 -10.82 -15.42
C LEU A 325 7.07 -11.85 -16.57
N LEU A 326 7.45 -11.44 -17.78
CA LEU A 326 7.54 -12.34 -18.95
C LEU A 326 8.90 -13.04 -19.09
N SER A 327 9.83 -12.78 -18.17
CA SER A 327 11.17 -13.33 -18.21
C SER A 327 11.20 -14.82 -17.83
N PRO A 328 12.18 -15.59 -18.32
CA PRO A 328 12.29 -17.02 -18.00
C PRO A 328 12.60 -17.35 -16.53
N THR A 329 12.84 -16.35 -15.68
CA THR A 329 13.18 -16.56 -14.27
C THR A 329 11.97 -16.84 -13.39
N LEU A 330 10.76 -16.70 -13.92
CA LEU A 330 9.51 -17.04 -13.23
C LEU A 330 8.96 -18.38 -13.71
N SER A 331 8.48 -19.20 -12.77
CA SER A 331 7.85 -20.49 -13.07
C SER A 331 6.60 -20.33 -13.93
N HIS A 332 5.90 -19.21 -13.79
CA HIS A 332 4.69 -18.87 -14.55
C HIS A 332 4.95 -18.15 -15.90
N CYS A 333 6.20 -18.04 -16.35
CA CYS A 333 6.53 -17.28 -17.57
C CYS A 333 5.79 -17.78 -18.83
N SER A 334 5.63 -19.09 -19.02
CA SER A 334 4.98 -19.64 -20.21
C SER A 334 3.48 -19.28 -20.27
N PRO A 335 2.66 -19.51 -19.23
CA PRO A 335 1.28 -19.02 -19.18
C PRO A 335 1.14 -17.51 -19.28
N LEU A 336 2.07 -16.73 -18.71
CA LEU A 336 2.06 -15.27 -18.83
C LEU A 336 2.30 -14.82 -20.28
N ARG A 337 3.28 -15.41 -20.97
CA ARG A 337 3.54 -15.12 -22.39
C ARG A 337 2.36 -15.54 -23.27
N GLU A 338 1.77 -16.70 -23.02
CA GLU A 338 0.57 -17.13 -23.73
C GLU A 338 -0.56 -16.11 -23.55
N ALA A 339 -0.85 -15.68 -22.31
CA ALA A 339 -1.86 -14.66 -22.04
C ALA A 339 -1.54 -13.31 -22.69
N PHE A 340 -0.27 -12.91 -22.70
CA PHE A 340 0.22 -11.69 -23.36
C PHE A 340 -0.09 -11.69 -24.86
N TRP A 341 0.13 -12.83 -25.53
CA TRP A 341 -0.14 -12.97 -26.97
C TRP A 341 -1.60 -13.29 -27.32
N ALA A 342 -2.38 -13.86 -26.40
CA ALA A 342 -3.76 -14.25 -26.64
C ALA A 342 -4.76 -13.08 -26.58
N ARG A 343 -4.41 -11.98 -25.91
CA ARG A 343 -5.26 -10.80 -25.72
C ARG A 343 -4.75 -9.63 -26.58
N PRO A 344 -5.56 -8.59 -26.84
CA PRO A 344 -5.12 -7.43 -27.63
C PRO A 344 -4.16 -6.53 -26.83
N MET A 345 -3.09 -7.10 -26.27
CA MET A 345 -2.00 -6.37 -25.63
C MET A 345 -1.26 -5.50 -26.63
N THR A 346 -1.13 -5.96 -27.88
CA THR A 346 -0.54 -5.16 -28.97
C THR A 346 -1.31 -3.87 -29.22
N ASP A 347 -2.64 -3.90 -29.16
CA ASP A 347 -3.47 -2.71 -29.36
C ASP A 347 -3.33 -1.75 -28.17
N ALA A 348 -3.26 -2.27 -26.94
CA ALA A 348 -3.02 -1.48 -25.74
C ALA A 348 -1.63 -0.83 -25.74
N LEU A 349 -0.60 -1.59 -26.13
CA LEU A 349 0.76 -1.07 -26.32
C LEU A 349 0.78 0.02 -27.39
N TRP A 350 0.12 -0.21 -28.52
CA TRP A 350 0.00 0.80 -29.58
C TRP A 350 -0.70 2.07 -29.08
N ALA A 351 -1.79 1.94 -28.33
CA ALA A 351 -2.50 3.08 -27.74
C ALA A 351 -1.62 3.87 -26.77
N ALA A 352 -0.85 3.19 -25.91
CA ALA A 352 0.13 3.81 -25.03
C ALA A 352 1.23 4.54 -25.81
N CYS A 353 1.82 3.89 -26.83
CA CYS A 353 2.84 4.49 -27.69
C CYS A 353 2.33 5.74 -28.41
N LYS A 354 1.08 5.72 -28.89
CA LYS A 354 0.47 6.87 -29.55
C LYS A 354 0.28 8.05 -28.58
N ARG A 355 -0.20 7.79 -27.36
CA ARG A 355 -0.33 8.83 -26.33
C ARG A 355 1.02 9.43 -25.96
N GLU A 356 2.05 8.61 -25.83
CA GLU A 356 3.42 9.05 -25.59
C GLU A 356 3.94 9.95 -26.74
N GLN A 357 3.70 9.54 -27.98
CA GLN A 357 4.07 10.35 -29.15
C GLN A 357 3.37 11.71 -29.17
N ASP A 358 2.06 11.73 -28.89
CA ASP A 358 1.28 12.96 -28.81
C ASP A 358 1.77 13.84 -27.65
N HIS A 359 2.09 13.26 -26.49
CA HIS A 359 2.67 13.95 -25.35
C HIS A 359 4.02 14.61 -25.69
N MET A 360 4.90 13.87 -26.36
CA MET A 360 6.22 14.34 -26.78
C MET A 360 6.18 15.45 -27.83
N ALA A 361 5.16 15.48 -28.69
CA ALA A 361 4.97 16.57 -29.66
C ALA A 361 4.69 17.93 -28.98
N HIS A 362 4.22 17.91 -27.73
CA HIS A 362 3.92 19.10 -26.95
C HIS A 362 5.08 19.57 -26.04
N LEU A 363 6.09 18.73 -25.80
CA LEU A 363 7.26 19.05 -24.98
C LEU A 363 8.45 19.48 -25.86
N ALA A 364 9.15 20.56 -25.49
CA ALA A 364 10.32 21.04 -26.22
C ALA A 364 11.40 19.94 -26.31
N HIS A 365 11.90 19.69 -27.53
CA HIS A 365 12.60 18.48 -27.99
C HIS A 365 13.83 17.97 -27.23
N GLU A 366 14.39 18.69 -26.25
CA GLU A 366 15.74 18.37 -25.75
C GLU A 366 15.79 17.48 -24.49
N ALA A 367 14.72 17.41 -23.69
CA ALA A 367 14.79 16.76 -22.37
C ALA A 367 14.46 15.26 -22.35
N ASN A 368 13.69 14.72 -23.31
CA ASN A 368 13.05 13.39 -23.15
C ASN A 368 13.45 12.30 -24.17
N TRP A 369 14.44 12.53 -25.03
CA TRP A 369 14.84 11.52 -26.03
C TRP A 369 15.34 10.20 -25.42
N ARG A 370 15.91 10.23 -24.21
CA ARG A 370 16.39 9.03 -23.50
C ARG A 370 15.24 8.16 -23.00
N VAL A 371 14.20 8.79 -22.46
CA VAL A 371 12.97 8.10 -22.03
C VAL A 371 12.32 7.46 -23.26
N HIS A 372 12.27 8.21 -24.37
CA HIS A 372 11.78 7.72 -25.65
C HIS A 372 12.53 6.47 -26.15
N GLN A 373 13.86 6.52 -26.18
CA GLN A 373 14.68 5.39 -26.61
C GLN A 373 14.50 4.17 -25.69
N THR A 374 14.35 4.41 -24.39
CA THR A 374 14.20 3.35 -23.39
C THR A 374 12.88 2.60 -23.59
N TRP A 375 11.76 3.29 -23.75
CA TRP A 375 10.48 2.61 -23.99
C TRP A 375 10.48 1.89 -25.35
N CYS A 376 11.05 2.47 -26.41
CA CYS A 376 11.14 1.82 -27.72
C CYS A 376 11.88 0.48 -27.62
N LYS A 377 13.01 0.47 -26.90
CA LYS A 377 13.76 -0.76 -26.63
C LYS A 377 12.91 -1.79 -25.89
N LEU A 378 12.23 -1.38 -24.81
CA LEU A 378 11.41 -2.29 -24.00
C LEU A 378 10.24 -2.87 -24.80
N CYS A 379 9.60 -2.07 -25.65
CA CYS A 379 8.56 -2.57 -26.55
C CYS A 379 9.12 -3.63 -27.52
N CYS A 380 10.31 -3.43 -28.08
CA CYS A 380 10.97 -4.44 -28.90
C CYS A 380 11.28 -5.71 -28.08
N ASP A 381 11.90 -5.57 -26.91
CA ASP A 381 12.28 -6.69 -26.03
C ASP A 381 11.05 -7.52 -25.61
N LEU A 382 9.89 -6.89 -25.42
CA LEU A 382 8.61 -7.56 -25.10
C LEU A 382 8.04 -8.35 -26.28
N LEU A 383 8.29 -7.91 -27.52
CA LEU A 383 7.77 -8.56 -28.72
C LEU A 383 8.60 -9.80 -29.13
N GLY A 384 9.81 -9.95 -28.60
CA GLY A 384 10.74 -11.04 -28.95
C GLY A 384 11.52 -10.70 -30.21
#